data_AF-A0A7S3EQG8-F1
#
_entry.id   AF-A0A7S3EQG8-F1
#
_cell.length_a   1.000
_cell.length_b   1.000
_cell.length_c   1.000
_cell.angle_alpha   90.00
_cell.angle_beta   90.00
_cell.angle_gamma   90.00
#
_symmetry.space_group_name_H-M   'P 1'
#
loop_
_entity.id
_entity.type
_entity.pdbx_description
1 polymer ?
#
loop_
_entity_poly.entity_id
_entity_poly.type
_entity_poly.pdbx_seq_one_letter_code
_entity_poly.pdbx_strand_id
1 'polypeptide(L)'
;GPAPPGWEGPASTSKSGKKQKQAKQAGGAAAAYPVTTTPSPGAKGDLGWGLSQSASVLRALQKNKDAYYFLEPVDWKELGLDDYLDVISHPMDLSTVEQRLS
;
A
#
# COMPACT_ATOMS: atom_id res chain seq x y z
N GLY A 1 8.38 18.62 7.81
CA GLY A 1 9.36 18.71 8.90
C GLY A 1 10.45 17.66 8.70
N PRO A 2 11.44 17.57 9.61
CA PRO A 2 12.37 16.45 9.66
C PRO A 2 11.64 15.14 10.04
N ALA A 3 12.25 13.99 9.74
CA ALA A 3 11.73 12.68 10.12
C ALA A 3 12.00 12.37 11.62
N PRO A 4 11.17 11.55 12.29
CA PRO A 4 11.40 11.18 13.68
C PRO A 4 12.59 10.19 13.81
N PRO A 5 13.42 10.33 14.86
CA PRO A 5 14.48 9.36 15.15
C PRO A 5 13.90 8.05 15.72
N GLY A 6 14.45 6.90 15.30
CA GLY A 6 14.18 5.60 15.92
C GLY A 6 13.50 4.53 15.05
N TRP A 7 13.11 4.82 13.81
CA TRP A 7 12.64 3.78 12.89
C TRP A 7 13.82 3.00 12.28
N GLU A 8 14.28 1.97 12.99
CA GLU A 8 15.22 0.98 12.45
C GLU A 8 14.47 -0.15 11.75
N GLY A 9 14.73 -0.33 10.44
CA GLY A 9 14.09 -1.37 9.63
C GLY A 9 14.55 -2.79 9.98
N PRO A 10 13.73 -3.83 9.69
CA PRO A 10 14.01 -5.20 10.11
C PRO A 10 15.28 -5.77 9.49
N ALA A 11 16.19 -6.26 10.34
CA ALA A 11 17.45 -6.86 9.92
C ALA A 11 17.24 -8.24 9.26
N SER A 12 17.60 -8.37 7.99
CA SER A 12 17.54 -9.64 7.25
C SER A 12 18.68 -10.58 7.62
N THR A 13 18.35 -11.76 8.18
CA THR A 13 19.29 -12.89 8.28
C THR A 13 19.10 -13.85 7.09
N SER A 14 20.18 -14.41 6.56
CA SER A 14 20.17 -15.16 5.29
C SER A 14 20.75 -16.57 5.43
N LYS A 15 20.18 -17.55 4.70
CA LYS A 15 20.75 -18.91 4.66
C LYS A 15 20.44 -19.68 3.36
N SER A 16 21.45 -19.67 2.47
CA SER A 16 21.79 -20.69 1.46
C SER A 16 20.69 -21.44 0.67
N GLY A 17 20.51 -21.04 -0.60
CA GLY A 17 21.17 -21.79 -1.68
C GLY A 17 20.36 -22.80 -2.53
N LYS A 18 20.17 -22.45 -3.82
CA LYS A 18 20.34 -23.37 -4.97
C LYS A 18 20.66 -22.57 -6.25
N LYS A 19 21.14 -23.25 -7.29
CA LYS A 19 21.99 -22.67 -8.37
C LYS A 19 21.28 -22.68 -9.73
N GLN A 20 21.14 -21.51 -10.36
CA GLN A 20 20.66 -21.36 -11.75
C GLN A 20 21.63 -20.50 -12.60
N LYS A 21 21.54 -20.61 -13.93
CA LYS A 21 22.56 -20.13 -14.89
C LYS A 21 22.32 -18.67 -15.35
N GLN A 22 23.38 -18.03 -15.83
CA GLN A 22 23.49 -16.57 -16.01
C GLN A 22 22.73 -15.94 -17.19
N ALA A 23 22.37 -14.67 -17.02
CA ALA A 23 22.46 -13.62 -18.05
C ALA A 23 22.92 -12.28 -17.42
N LYS A 24 23.56 -11.42 -18.22
CA LYS A 24 24.02 -10.03 -17.91
C LYS A 24 22.95 -9.02 -18.40
N GLN A 25 22.84 -7.72 -18.04
CA GLN A 25 23.46 -6.73 -17.10
C GLN A 25 22.47 -5.51 -17.05
N ALA A 26 22.55 -4.40 -16.28
CA ALA A 26 23.45 -3.88 -15.23
C ALA A 26 22.77 -2.74 -14.42
N GLY A 27 23.23 -2.50 -13.18
CA GLY A 27 23.38 -1.14 -12.61
C GLY A 27 22.18 -0.44 -11.94
N GLY A 28 22.49 0.45 -10.99
CA GLY A 28 21.57 1.43 -10.38
C GLY A 28 21.01 1.03 -9.00
N ALA A 29 20.99 1.98 -8.06
CA ALA A 29 20.40 1.79 -6.73
C ALA A 29 19.81 3.10 -6.17
N ALA A 30 18.56 3.04 -5.71
CA ALA A 30 17.92 3.97 -4.76
C ALA A 30 16.65 3.30 -4.22
N ALA A 31 16.28 3.57 -2.96
CA ALA A 31 15.09 2.98 -2.36
C ALA A 31 13.82 3.78 -2.71
N ALA A 32 12.98 3.19 -3.56
CA ALA A 32 11.56 3.51 -3.69
C ALA A 32 10.80 2.19 -3.78
N TYR A 33 9.55 2.15 -3.31
CA TYR A 33 8.70 0.98 -3.53
C TYR A 33 8.56 0.78 -5.05
N PRO A 34 8.90 -0.40 -5.60
CA PRO A 34 8.76 -0.64 -7.02
C PRO A 34 7.28 -0.77 -7.36
N VAL A 35 6.66 0.35 -7.76
CA VAL A 35 5.44 0.34 -8.55
C VAL A 35 5.80 -0.24 -9.92
N THR A 36 5.93 -1.58 -9.95
CA THR A 36 6.39 -2.34 -11.11
C THR A 36 5.26 -2.46 -12.12
N THR A 37 4.88 -1.30 -12.70
CA THR A 37 4.02 -1.18 -13.88
C THR A 37 4.74 -1.84 -15.05
N THR A 38 4.63 -3.17 -15.10
CA THR A 38 5.24 -4.04 -16.09
C THR A 38 4.13 -4.52 -17.01
N PRO A 39 3.73 -3.73 -18.03
CA PRO A 39 2.61 -4.11 -18.89
C PRO A 39 2.96 -5.36 -19.69
N SER A 40 2.16 -6.42 -19.53
CA SER A 40 2.22 -7.56 -20.44
C SER A 40 1.63 -7.16 -21.81
N PRO A 41 2.23 -7.55 -22.94
CA PRO A 41 1.94 -6.92 -24.24
C PRO A 41 0.64 -7.41 -24.88
N GLY A 42 -0.49 -6.79 -24.48
CA GLY A 42 -1.82 -7.01 -25.06
C GLY A 42 -2.77 -5.87 -24.72
N ALA A 43 -2.69 -4.79 -25.50
CA ALA A 43 -3.41 -3.52 -25.29
C ALA A 43 -4.90 -3.68 -24.89
N LYS A 44 -5.50 -2.80 -24.08
CA LYS A 44 -5.39 -1.32 -24.09
C LYS A 44 -5.46 -0.71 -22.69
N GLY A 45 -5.16 0.59 -22.58
CA GLY A 45 -5.24 1.37 -21.33
C GLY A 45 -6.67 1.69 -20.91
N ASP A 46 -7.42 0.68 -20.51
CA ASP A 46 -8.75 0.81 -19.91
C ASP A 46 -8.63 1.01 -18.39
N LEU A 47 -9.31 2.04 -17.85
CA LEU A 47 -9.37 2.27 -16.40
C LEU A 47 -10.00 1.07 -15.66
N GLY A 48 -10.92 0.35 -16.30
CA GLY A 48 -11.59 -0.81 -15.71
C GLY A 48 -10.62 -1.93 -15.28
N TRP A 49 -9.51 -2.14 -16.00
CA TRP A 49 -8.48 -3.09 -15.56
C TRP A 49 -7.75 -2.60 -14.30
N GLY A 50 -7.36 -1.32 -14.27
CA GLY A 50 -6.72 -0.72 -13.10
C GLY A 50 -7.61 -0.75 -11.86
N LEU A 51 -8.89 -0.36 -12.01
CA LEU A 51 -9.90 -0.38 -10.95
C LEU A 51 -10.16 -1.81 -10.45
N SER A 52 -10.25 -2.81 -11.34
CA SER A 52 -10.44 -4.23 -10.97
C SER A 52 -9.27 -4.78 -10.15
N GLN A 53 -8.03 -4.39 -10.46
CA GLN A 53 -6.86 -4.73 -9.66
C GLN A 53 -6.86 -3.99 -8.30
N SER A 54 -7.19 -2.69 -8.28
CA SER A 54 -7.33 -1.90 -7.04
C SER A 54 -8.38 -2.48 -6.10
N ALA A 55 -9.56 -2.86 -6.61
CA ALA A 55 -10.60 -3.53 -5.83
C ALA A 55 -10.15 -4.91 -5.30
N SER A 56 -9.25 -5.59 -6.01
CA SER A 56 -8.67 -6.86 -5.56
C SER A 56 -7.64 -6.68 -4.44
N VAL A 57 -6.87 -5.59 -4.46
CA VAL A 57 -6.00 -5.18 -3.34
C VAL A 57 -6.84 -4.74 -2.14
N LEU A 58 -7.89 -3.94 -2.34
CA LEU A 58 -8.80 -3.51 -1.28
C LEU A 58 -9.41 -4.69 -0.51
N ARG A 59 -9.94 -5.68 -1.24
CA ARG A 59 -10.49 -6.92 -0.65
C ARG A 59 -9.46 -7.79 0.08
N ALA A 60 -8.16 -7.57 -0.16
CA ALA A 60 -7.09 -8.20 0.61
C ALA A 60 -6.75 -7.40 1.88
N LEU A 61 -6.76 -6.06 1.79
CA LEU A 61 -6.59 -5.16 2.94
C LEU A 61 -7.71 -5.34 3.97
N GLN A 62 -8.98 -5.26 3.56
CA GLN A 62 -10.15 -5.43 4.43
C GLN A 62 -10.20 -6.78 5.18
N LYS A 63 -9.49 -7.79 4.68
CA LYS A 63 -9.40 -9.14 5.29
C LYS A 63 -8.21 -9.31 6.22
N ASN A 64 -7.31 -8.32 6.33
CA ASN A 64 -6.26 -8.35 7.33
C ASN A 64 -6.86 -8.12 8.73
N LYS A 65 -6.33 -8.81 9.75
CA LYS A 65 -6.75 -8.62 11.15
C LYS A 65 -6.50 -7.19 11.63
N ASP A 66 -5.41 -6.59 11.17
CA ASP A 66 -5.00 -5.24 11.54
C ASP A 66 -5.83 -4.15 10.83
N ALA A 67 -6.72 -4.53 9.90
CA ALA A 67 -7.55 -3.59 9.15
C ALA A 67 -8.70 -2.99 9.97
N TYR A 68 -9.01 -3.53 11.15
CA TYR A 68 -10.16 -3.16 12.00
C TYR A 68 -10.35 -1.65 12.15
N TYR A 69 -9.28 -0.92 12.49
CA TYR A 69 -9.29 0.55 12.68
C TYR A 69 -9.46 1.37 11.40
N PHE A 70 -9.52 0.72 10.24
CA PHE A 70 -9.61 1.34 8.92
C PHE A 70 -10.83 0.87 8.13
N LEU A 71 -11.65 -0.06 8.65
CA LEU A 71 -12.81 -0.59 7.91
C LEU A 71 -13.89 0.47 7.67
N GLU A 72 -14.06 1.40 8.61
CA GLU A 72 -15.08 2.44 8.62
C GLU A 72 -14.47 3.81 9.00
N PRO A 73 -15.17 4.94 8.79
CA PRO A 73 -14.72 6.25 9.24
C PRO A 73 -14.40 6.29 10.74
N VAL A 74 -13.35 7.02 11.12
CA VAL A 74 -12.99 7.24 12.53
C VAL A 74 -14.07 8.10 13.21
N ASP A 75 -14.79 7.55 14.20
CA ASP A 75 -15.64 8.36 15.07
C ASP A 75 -14.80 9.10 16.11
N TRP A 76 -14.23 10.21 15.68
CA TRP A 76 -13.45 11.13 16.50
C TRP A 76 -14.27 11.79 17.63
N LYS A 77 -15.61 11.71 17.61
CA LYS A 77 -16.46 12.27 18.67
C LYS A 77 -16.65 11.28 19.81
N GLU A 78 -16.93 10.02 19.51
CA GLU A 78 -16.97 8.96 20.53
C GLU A 78 -15.59 8.76 21.17
N LEU A 79 -14.52 8.89 20.39
CA LEU A 79 -13.14 8.79 20.87
C LEU A 79 -12.60 10.04 21.59
N GLY A 80 -13.33 11.17 21.61
CA GLY A 80 -12.91 12.40 22.28
C GLY A 80 -11.68 13.08 21.65
N LEU A 81 -11.55 13.00 20.32
CA LEU A 81 -10.42 13.55 19.56
C LEU A 81 -10.78 14.93 19.00
N ASP A 82 -10.78 15.95 19.87
CA ASP A 82 -11.22 17.32 19.57
C ASP A 82 -10.44 17.99 18.41
N ASP A 83 -9.17 17.63 18.20
CA ASP A 83 -8.28 18.17 17.16
C ASP A 83 -8.27 17.35 15.86
N TYR A 84 -9.07 16.29 15.75
CA TYR A 84 -8.98 15.31 14.66
C TYR A 84 -9.08 15.94 13.26
N LEU A 85 -9.96 16.92 13.05
CA LEU A 85 -10.14 17.57 11.75
C LEU A 85 -9.10 18.67 11.46
N ASP A 86 -8.45 19.20 12.50
CA ASP A 86 -7.32 20.13 12.33
C ASP A 86 -6.07 19.38 11.86
N VAL A 87 -5.87 18.15 12.35
CA VAL A 87 -4.76 17.26 11.98
C VAL A 87 -5.04 16.47 10.70
N ILE A 88 -6.25 15.94 10.53
CA ILE A 88 -6.67 15.06 9.43
C ILE A 88 -7.70 15.79 8.54
N SER A 89 -7.21 16.72 7.71
CA SER A 89 -8.06 17.59 6.87
C SER A 89 -8.86 16.84 5.78
N HIS A 90 -8.55 15.57 5.51
CA HIS A 90 -9.23 14.72 4.54
C HIS A 90 -9.40 13.28 5.10
N PRO A 91 -10.40 13.03 5.97
CA PRO A 91 -10.66 11.70 6.52
C PRO A 91 -10.96 10.67 5.42
N MET A 92 -10.49 9.43 5.61
CA MET A 92 -10.63 8.33 4.65
C MET A 92 -10.55 6.97 5.36
N ASP A 93 -11.25 5.99 4.82
CA ASP A 93 -11.42 4.63 5.33
C ASP A 93 -11.67 3.63 4.18
N LEU A 94 -11.69 2.33 4.47
CA LEU A 94 -11.80 1.29 3.45
C LEU A 94 -13.22 1.09 2.91
N SER A 95 -14.30 1.42 3.63
CA SER A 95 -15.67 1.35 3.10
C SER A 95 -15.96 2.52 2.16
N THR A 96 -15.48 3.72 2.46
CA THR A 96 -15.45 4.88 1.55
C THR A 96 -14.62 4.62 0.30
N VAL A 97 -13.50 3.89 0.40
CA VAL A 97 -12.71 3.48 -0.79
C VAL A 97 -13.45 2.40 -1.60
N GLU A 98 -14.16 1.46 -0.98
CA GLU A 98 -14.97 0.46 -1.70
C GLU A 98 -16.10 1.11 -2.52
N GLN A 99 -16.82 2.05 -1.92
CA GLN A 99 -17.87 2.84 -2.57
C GLN A 99 -17.35 3.66 -3.79
N ARG A 100 -16.04 3.97 -3.84
CA ARG A 100 -15.40 4.72 -4.93
C ARG A 100 -14.74 3.85 -6.00
N LEU A 101 -14.63 2.54 -5.76
CA LEU A 101 -14.11 1.55 -6.73
C LEU A 101 -15.21 0.65 -7.31
N SER A 102 -16.47 0.89 -6.92
CA SER A 102 -17.68 0.20 -7.39
C SER A 102 -18.22 0.80 -8.69
#